data_AF-A0AAD3URB0-F1
#
_entry.id   AF-A0AAD3URB0-F1
#
_cell.length_a   1.000
_cell.length_b   1.000
_cell.length_c   1.000
_cell.angle_alpha   90.00
_cell.angle_beta   90.00
_cell.angle_gamma   90.00
#
_symmetry.space_group_name_H-M   'P 1'
#
loop_
_entity.id
_entity.type
_entity.pdbx_description
1 polymer ?
#
loop_
_entity_poly.entity_id
_entity_poly.type
_entity_poly.pdbx_seq_one_letter_code
_entity_poly.pdbx_strand_id
1 'polypeptide(L)'
;MTEQQLREEMVQIGASLFSRGYATGSAGNLSLLLPDGNLLATPTGACLGELQAQRLSVVTLQGEWISGDKPSKEVTFHRAVYLHNPACKAIVHLHSHYLTALSCLQGL
;
A
#
# COMPACT_ATOMS: atom_id res chain seq x y z
N MET A 1 9.10 8.05 -14.29
CA MET A 1 8.03 7.11 -14.63
C MET A 1 6.72 7.85 -14.68
N THR A 2 5.80 7.45 -15.55
CA THR A 2 4.42 7.96 -15.57
C THR A 2 3.63 7.32 -14.42
N GLU A 3 2.49 7.92 -14.04
CA GLU A 3 1.60 7.32 -13.04
C GLU A 3 1.16 5.91 -13.46
N GLN A 4 0.84 5.70 -14.75
CA GLN A 4 0.44 4.39 -15.26
C GLN A 4 1.53 3.33 -15.06
N GLN A 5 2.80 3.67 -15.32
CA GLN A 5 3.93 2.77 -15.08
C GLN A 5 4.06 2.40 -13.60
N LEU A 6 3.88 3.38 -12.70
CA LEU A 6 3.92 3.15 -11.25
C LEU A 6 2.76 2.25 -10.77
N ARG A 7 1.57 2.40 -11.37
CA ARG A 7 0.42 1.53 -11.09
C ARG A 7 0.71 0.08 -11.49
N GLU A 8 1.24 -0.12 -12.70
CA GLU A 8 1.60 -1.44 -13.21
C GLU A 8 2.70 -2.10 -12.37
N GLU A 9 3.73 -1.34 -12.00
CA GLU A 9 4.79 -1.81 -11.12
C GLU A 9 4.27 -2.19 -9.74
N MET A 10 3.38 -1.39 -9.13
CA MET A 10 2.75 -1.70 -7.85
C MET A 10 1.94 -3.01 -7.92
N VAL A 11 1.21 -3.25 -9.01
CA VAL A 11 0.47 -4.50 -9.23
C VAL A 11 1.43 -5.70 -9.30
N GLN A 12 2.52 -5.59 -10.05
CA GLN A 12 3.52 -6.64 -10.17
C GLN A 12 4.20 -6.95 -8.82
N ILE A 13 4.56 -5.91 -8.06
CA ILE A 13 5.14 -6.05 -6.72
C ILE A 13 4.12 -6.71 -5.78
N GLY A 14 2.86 -6.28 -5.78
CA GLY A 14 1.78 -6.89 -4.99
C GLY A 14 1.64 -8.39 -5.26
N ALA A 15 1.58 -8.77 -6.54
CA ALA A 15 1.48 -10.17 -6.95
C ALA A 15 2.70 -11.00 -6.50
N SER A 16 3.89 -10.43 -6.62
CA SER A 16 5.14 -11.05 -6.14
C SER A 16 5.18 -11.21 -4.62
N LEU A 17 4.72 -10.22 -3.85
CA LEU A 17 4.68 -10.31 -2.38
C LEU A 17 3.68 -11.38 -1.92
N PHE A 18 2.52 -11.44 -2.58
CA PHE A 18 1.50 -12.45 -2.31
C PHE A 18 1.99 -13.86 -2.64
N SER A 19 2.61 -14.07 -3.81
CA SER A 19 3.10 -15.40 -4.22
C SER A 19 4.21 -15.94 -3.32
N ARG A 20 4.97 -15.06 -2.66
CA ARG A 20 5.98 -15.41 -1.65
C ARG A 20 5.40 -15.68 -0.26
N GLY A 21 4.09 -15.52 -0.07
CA GLY A 21 3.42 -15.75 1.21
C GLY A 21 3.61 -14.62 2.24
N TYR A 22 3.96 -13.41 1.80
CA TYR A 22 4.09 -12.25 2.69
C TYR A 22 2.77 -11.54 2.99
N ALA A 23 1.72 -11.92 2.27
CA ALA A 23 0.35 -11.47 2.49
C ALA A 23 -0.60 -12.62 2.17
N THR A 24 -1.77 -12.65 2.82
CA THR A 24 -2.80 -13.68 2.61
C THR A 24 -4.18 -13.05 2.58
N GLY A 25 -5.05 -13.48 1.66
CA GLY A 25 -6.36 -12.86 1.46
C GLY A 25 -6.23 -11.36 1.19
N SER A 26 -6.98 -10.54 1.93
CA SER A 26 -6.95 -9.08 1.81
C SER A 26 -6.03 -8.38 2.82
N ALA A 27 -5.12 -9.11 3.45
CA ALA A 27 -4.18 -8.57 4.42
C ALA A 27 -2.97 -7.92 3.73
N GLY A 28 -2.48 -6.83 4.32
CA GLY A 28 -1.40 -6.01 3.74
C GLY A 28 -1.92 -4.95 2.75
N ASN A 29 -1.13 -3.91 2.56
CA ASN A 29 -1.43 -2.82 1.65
C ASN A 29 -0.16 -2.05 1.27
N LEU A 30 -0.20 -1.41 0.10
CA LEU A 30 0.93 -0.70 -0.47
C LEU A 30 0.53 0.76 -0.69
N SER A 31 1.49 1.67 -0.58
CA SER A 31 1.35 3.00 -1.17
C SER A 31 2.68 3.56 -1.66
N LEU A 32 2.61 4.53 -2.57
CA LEU A 32 3.76 5.33 -3.01
C LEU A 32 3.38 6.78 -3.25
N LEU A 33 4.36 7.67 -3.09
CA LEU A 33 4.23 9.09 -3.38
C LEU A 33 4.38 9.34 -4.88
N LEU A 34 3.35 9.91 -5.49
CA LEU A 34 3.35 10.30 -6.90
C LEU A 34 4.11 11.61 -7.13
N PRO A 35 4.56 11.89 -8.38
CA PRO A 35 5.28 13.12 -8.70
C PRO A 35 4.50 14.42 -8.43
N ASP A 36 3.16 14.36 -8.44
CA ASP A 36 2.26 15.48 -8.14
C ASP A 36 2.04 15.70 -6.64
N GLY A 37 2.67 14.89 -5.78
CA GLY A 37 2.55 14.96 -4.32
C GLY A 37 1.37 14.17 -3.73
N ASN A 38 0.56 13.51 -4.55
CA ASN A 38 -0.51 12.62 -4.09
C ASN A 38 0.04 11.23 -3.74
N LEU A 39 -0.79 10.42 -3.06
CA LEU A 39 -0.50 9.03 -2.75
C LEU A 39 -1.28 8.11 -3.67
N LEU A 40 -0.58 7.20 -4.34
CA LEU A 40 -1.18 6.02 -4.94
C LEU A 40 -1.22 4.91 -3.88
N ALA A 41 -2.37 4.28 -3.66
CA ALA A 41 -2.56 3.28 -2.62
C ALA A 41 -3.44 2.10 -3.06
N THR A 42 -3.30 0.96 -2.39
CA THR A 42 -4.18 -0.19 -2.62
C THR A 42 -5.59 0.03 -2.04
N PRO A 43 -6.65 -0.43 -2.73
CA PRO A 43 -8.02 -0.31 -2.24
C PRO A 43 -8.31 -1.14 -0.99
N THR A 44 -9.37 -0.78 -0.27
CA THR A 44 -9.86 -1.56 0.87
C THR A 44 -10.32 -2.96 0.44
N GLY A 45 -9.93 -3.98 1.21
CA GLY A 45 -10.34 -5.37 0.94
C GLY A 45 -9.69 -6.00 -0.30
N ALA A 46 -8.74 -5.34 -0.94
CA ALA A 46 -8.05 -5.87 -2.11
C ALA A 46 -7.06 -6.97 -1.71
N CYS A 47 -6.99 -8.03 -2.52
CA CYS A 47 -5.93 -9.03 -2.46
C CYS A 47 -4.70 -8.49 -3.21
N LEU A 48 -3.52 -8.47 -2.58
CA LEU A 48 -2.28 -8.03 -3.24
C LEU A 48 -1.95 -8.88 -4.48
N GLY A 49 -2.36 -10.15 -4.48
CA GLY A 49 -2.21 -11.09 -5.61
C GLY A 49 -3.04 -10.75 -6.85
N GLU A 50 -4.09 -9.93 -6.70
CA GLU A 50 -5.11 -9.70 -7.72
C GLU A 50 -5.38 -8.20 -7.97
N LEU A 51 -4.41 -7.35 -7.64
CA LEU A 51 -4.52 -5.92 -7.87
C LEU A 51 -4.72 -5.60 -9.36
N GLN A 52 -5.46 -4.53 -9.64
CA GLN A 52 -5.65 -4.00 -10.98
C GLN A 52 -5.24 -2.53 -11.00
N ALA A 53 -4.39 -2.16 -11.94
CA ALA A 53 -3.77 -0.82 -12.01
C ALA A 53 -4.82 0.31 -12.00
N GLN A 54 -5.92 0.12 -12.72
CA GLN A 54 -7.01 1.10 -12.86
C GLN A 54 -7.85 1.26 -11.59
N ARG A 55 -7.82 0.26 -10.69
CA ARG A 55 -8.58 0.26 -9.44
C ARG A 55 -7.80 0.85 -8.27
N LEU A 56 -6.48 1.01 -8.39
CA LEU A 56 -5.66 1.63 -7.33
C LEU A 56 -6.15 3.05 -7.02
N SER A 57 -6.20 3.35 -5.73
CA SER A 57 -6.75 4.60 -5.19
C SER A 57 -5.72 5.73 -5.28
N VAL A 58 -6.17 6.95 -5.59
CA VAL A 58 -5.36 8.17 -5.41
C VAL A 58 -5.93 8.97 -4.25
N VAL A 59 -5.07 9.36 -3.32
CA VAL A 59 -5.44 10.09 -2.10
C VAL A 59 -4.46 11.25 -1.89
N THR A 60 -4.96 12.44 -1.56
CA THR A 60 -4.08 13.57 -1.22
C THR A 60 -3.34 13.32 0.09
N LEU A 61 -2.25 14.06 0.35
CA LEU A 61 -1.60 14.03 1.67
C LEU A 61 -2.51 14.55 2.79
N GLN A 62 -3.54 15.32 2.45
CA GLN A 62 -4.59 15.80 3.37
C GLN A 62 -5.67 14.73 3.63
N GLY A 63 -5.69 13.64 2.87
CA GLY A 63 -6.55 12.48 3.10
C GLY A 63 -7.82 12.46 2.25
N GLU A 64 -7.90 13.34 1.25
CA GLU A 64 -9.02 13.37 0.32
C GLU A 64 -8.83 12.28 -0.74
N TRP A 65 -9.87 11.47 -0.96
CA TRP A 65 -9.88 10.44 -1.99
C TRP A 65 -10.26 11.06 -3.35
N ILE A 66 -9.36 10.98 -4.32
CA ILE A 66 -9.47 11.65 -5.62
C ILE A 66 -10.04 10.72 -6.69
N SER A 67 -9.51 9.49 -6.79
CA SER A 67 -9.86 8.56 -7.87
C SER A 67 -9.55 7.10 -7.53
N GLY A 68 -9.92 6.18 -8.42
CA GLY A 68 -9.82 4.73 -8.21
C GLY A 68 -10.88 4.22 -7.24
N ASP A 69 -10.69 3.01 -6.72
CA ASP A 69 -11.60 2.46 -5.71
C ASP A 69 -11.35 3.07 -4.33
N LYS A 70 -12.24 2.77 -3.37
CA LYS A 70 -12.10 3.24 -1.99
C LYS A 70 -10.77 2.78 -1.38
N PRO A 71 -9.93 3.68 -0.84
CA PRO A 71 -8.60 3.33 -0.32
C PRO A 71 -8.68 2.44 0.93
N SER A 72 -7.60 1.72 1.22
CA SER A 72 -7.42 1.01 2.50
C SER A 72 -7.65 1.93 3.69
N LYS A 73 -8.30 1.42 4.75
CA LYS A 73 -8.47 2.14 6.02
C LYS A 73 -7.13 2.56 6.64
N GLU A 74 -6.06 1.82 6.34
CA GLU A 74 -4.71 2.06 6.84
C GLU A 74 -3.97 3.17 6.07
N VAL A 75 -4.58 3.76 5.02
CA VAL A 75 -3.99 4.91 4.31
C VAL A 75 -3.74 6.09 5.26
N THR A 76 -4.53 6.23 6.33
CA THR A 76 -4.32 7.23 7.38
C THR A 76 -2.96 7.05 8.09
N PHE A 77 -2.58 5.80 8.38
CA PHE A 77 -1.27 5.48 8.94
C PHE A 77 -0.15 5.76 7.93
N HIS A 78 -0.32 5.39 6.66
CA HIS A 78 0.67 5.68 5.61
C HIS A 78 0.91 7.18 5.47
N ARG A 79 -0.16 7.99 5.44
CA ARG A 79 -0.08 9.45 5.39
C ARG A 79 0.71 10.03 6.55
N ALA A 80 0.49 9.54 7.78
CA ALA A 80 1.25 9.99 8.94
C ALA A 80 2.76 9.74 8.76
N VAL A 81 3.15 8.59 8.20
CA VAL A 81 4.56 8.29 7.90
C VAL A 81 5.13 9.26 6.86
N TYR A 82 4.43 9.52 5.75
CA TYR A 82 4.90 10.47 4.73
C TYR A 82 5.04 11.90 5.27
N LEU A 83 4.11 12.35 6.12
CA LEU A 83 4.15 13.69 6.71
C LEU A 83 5.33 13.88 7.67
N HIS A 84 5.70 12.84 8.41
CA HIS A 84 6.79 12.91 9.40
C HIS A 84 8.15 12.46 8.85
N ASN A 85 8.18 11.78 7.70
CA ASN A 85 9.39 11.36 7.02
C ASN A 85 9.37 11.79 5.54
N PRO A 86 9.83 13.01 5.22
CA PRO A 86 9.86 13.52 3.84
C PRO A 86 10.71 12.70 2.86
N ALA A 87 11.64 11.88 3.37
CA ALA A 87 12.46 10.97 2.57
C ALA A 87 11.70 9.70 2.16
N CYS A 88 10.60 9.36 2.82
CA CYS A 88 9.76 8.21 2.47
C CYS A 88 9.08 8.44 1.10
N LYS A 89 9.20 7.46 0.20
CA LYS A 89 8.59 7.49 -1.14
C LYS A 89 7.64 6.33 -1.41
N ALA A 90 7.72 5.26 -0.63
CA ALA A 90 6.83 4.11 -0.71
C ALA A 90 6.73 3.42 0.64
N ILE A 91 5.59 2.79 0.90
CA ILE A 91 5.32 2.00 2.09
C ILE A 91 4.75 0.65 1.67
N VAL A 92 5.30 -0.40 2.28
CA VAL A 92 4.87 -1.79 2.11
C VAL A 92 4.46 -2.30 3.48
N HIS A 93 3.16 -2.43 3.72
CA HIS A 93 2.61 -3.02 4.94
C HIS A 93 2.16 -4.44 4.65
N LEU A 94 2.66 -5.40 5.42
CA LEU A 94 2.50 -6.84 5.16
C LEU A 94 2.19 -7.60 6.45
N HIS A 95 1.48 -8.71 6.30
CA HIS A 95 1.17 -9.65 7.38
C HIS A 95 1.98 -10.92 7.17
N SER A 96 3.31 -10.76 7.06
CA SER A 96 4.25 -11.85 6.84
C SER A 96 4.24 -12.80 8.03
N HIS A 97 3.94 -14.08 7.80
CA HIS A 97 3.67 -15.09 8.84
C HIS A 97 4.56 -15.01 10.09
N TYR A 98 5.89 -15.12 9.91
CA TYR A 98 6.83 -15.12 11.03
C TYR A 98 7.00 -13.76 11.71
N LEU A 99 6.92 -12.65 10.97
CA LEU A 99 7.01 -11.30 11.54
C LEU A 99 5.74 -10.94 12.30
N THR A 100 4.57 -11.37 11.81
CA THR A 100 3.31 -11.23 12.53
C THR A 100 3.35 -12.03 13.83
N ALA A 101 3.81 -13.28 13.80
CA ALA A 101 3.98 -14.09 15.02
C ALA A 101 4.92 -13.41 16.03
N LEU A 102 6.05 -12.88 15.57
CA LEU A 102 6.99 -12.12 16.40
C LEU A 102 6.32 -10.88 17.01
N SER A 103 5.54 -10.13 16.24
CA SER A 103 4.85 -8.91 16.71
C SER A 103 3.79 -9.15 17.79
N CYS A 104 3.32 -10.39 17.93
CA CYS A 104 2.36 -10.78 18.97
C CYS A 104 3.03 -11.13 20.31
N LEU A 105 4.36 -11.29 20.35
CA LEU A 105 5.07 -11.55 21.59
C LEU A 105 5.15 -10.29 22.45
N GLN A 106 4.94 -10.46 23.76
CA GLN A 106 5.10 -9.37 24.73
C GLN A 106 6.56 -9.24 25.16
N GLY A 107 7.03 -8.00 25.35
CA GLY A 107 8.36 -7.73 25.93
C GLY A 107 9.55 -7.90 24.98
N LEU A 108 9.28 -7.86 23.67
CA LEU A 108 10.30 -7.63 22.62
C LEU A 108 10.59 -6.15 22.44
#